data_AF-A0A1V1NSX8-F1
#
_entry.id   AF-A0A1V1NSX8-F1
#
_cell.length_a   1.000
_cell.length_b   1.000
_cell.length_c   1.000
_cell.angle_alpha   90.00
_cell.angle_beta   90.00
_cell.angle_gamma   90.00
#
_symmetry.space_group_name_H-M   'P 1'
#
loop_
_entity.id
_entity.type
_entity.pdbx_description
1 polymer ?
#
loop_
_entity_poly.entity_id
_entity_poly.type
_entity_poly.pdbx_seq_one_letter_code
_entity_poly.pdbx_strand_id
1 'polypeptide(L)'
;KSHVCYANSLHLQVIENYGQLRLTHATKQIPLSKAYVKVYSKTKNKAVQFHKDGYTDLRGCFDYVSLNTEQLDTIEKFAILVIDEKYGAITREAGVPKR
;
A
#
# COMPACT_ATOMS: atom_id res chain seq x y z
N LYS A 1 20.78 -6.73 -1.08
CA LYS A 1 19.42 -6.18 -1.28
C LYS A 1 19.56 -4.67 -1.41
N SER A 2 19.14 -4.06 -2.52
CA SER A 2 19.12 -2.60 -2.67
C SER A 2 18.04 -2.02 -1.78
N HIS A 3 18.41 -1.16 -0.84
CA HIS A 3 17.45 -0.44 -0.01
C HIS A 3 17.05 0.84 -0.75
N VAL A 4 15.76 0.98 -1.06
CA VAL A 4 15.28 2.22 -1.65
C VAL A 4 15.16 3.26 -0.53
N CYS A 5 15.98 4.30 -0.60
CA CYS A 5 15.98 5.41 0.34
C CYS A 5 15.13 6.54 -0.24
N TYR A 6 14.06 6.91 0.48
CA TYR A 6 13.21 8.03 0.12
C TYR A 6 13.37 9.11 1.19
N ALA A 7 13.73 10.33 0.78
CA ALA A 7 13.62 11.49 1.66
C ALA A 7 12.13 11.84 1.79
N ASN A 8 11.46 11.25 2.78
CA ASN A 8 10.06 11.51 3.09
C ASN A 8 9.86 11.62 4.61
N SER A 9 8.74 12.21 5.03
CA SER A 9 8.32 12.27 6.43
C SER A 9 7.15 11.32 6.70
N LEU A 10 7.14 10.17 6.02
CA LEU A 10 6.06 9.19 6.06
C LEU A 10 6.44 7.96 6.89
N HIS A 11 5.53 7.52 7.75
CA HIS A 11 5.56 6.20 8.36
C HIS A 11 4.39 5.38 7.82
N LEU A 12 4.71 4.35 7.04
CA LEU A 12 3.75 3.44 6.46
C LEU A 12 3.81 2.09 7.16
N GLN A 13 2.73 1.74 7.84
CA GLN A 13 2.52 0.42 8.41
C GLN A 13 1.64 -0.40 7.47
N VAL A 14 2.15 -1.53 6.99
CA VAL A 14 1.37 -2.50 6.20
C VAL A 14 0.95 -3.63 7.14
N ILE A 15 -0.35 -3.91 7.18
CA ILE A 15 -0.95 -4.93 8.03
C ILE A 15 -1.46 -6.04 7.11
N GLU A 16 -0.54 -6.93 6.72
CA GLU A 16 -0.78 -7.91 5.66
C GLU A 16 -1.97 -8.82 5.92
N ASN A 17 -2.17 -9.27 7.16
CA ASN A 17 -3.27 -10.16 7.53
C ASN A 17 -4.67 -9.57 7.27
N TYR A 18 -4.80 -8.24 7.23
CA TYR A 18 -6.07 -7.56 6.99
C TYR A 18 -6.11 -6.87 5.62
N GLY A 19 -5.05 -6.95 4.81
CA GLY A 19 -4.99 -6.27 3.52
C GLY A 19 -5.07 -4.75 3.63
N GLN A 20 -4.64 -4.18 4.76
CA GLN A 20 -4.74 -2.75 5.04
C GLN A 20 -3.38 -2.11 5.26
N LEU A 21 -3.29 -0.83 4.93
CA LEU A 21 -2.19 0.03 5.33
C LEU A 21 -2.68 1.18 6.19
N ARG A 22 -1.77 1.70 7.02
CA ARG A 22 -1.95 2.90 7.81
C ARG A 22 -0.77 3.84 7.59
N LEU A 23 -1.08 5.08 7.22
CA LEU A 23 -0.11 6.13 6.96
C LEU A 23 -0.16 7.19 8.07
N THR A 24 0.99 7.48 8.66
CA THR A 24 1.17 8.55 9.63
C THR A 24 2.38 9.41 9.28
N HIS A 25 2.41 10.62 9.82
CA HIS A 25 3.62 11.45 9.80
C HIS A 25 4.70 10.78 10.67
N ALA A 26 5.92 10.65 10.14
CA ALA A 26 7.00 9.86 10.73
C ALA A 26 7.33 10.21 12.19
N THR A 27 7.42 11.50 12.52
CA THR A 27 7.74 11.97 13.88
C THR A 27 6.51 12.27 14.74
N LYS A 28 5.50 12.94 14.17
CA LYS A 28 4.31 13.40 14.92
C LYS A 28 3.29 12.30 15.22
N GLN A 29 3.38 11.14 14.54
CA GLN A 29 2.43 10.02 14.63
C GLN A 29 0.97 10.41 14.31
N ILE A 30 0.77 11.53 13.60
CA ILE A 30 -0.54 11.99 13.16
C ILE A 30 -0.93 11.24 11.89
N PRO A 31 -2.16 10.70 11.78
CA PRO A 31 -2.65 10.09 10.55
C PRO A 31 -2.65 11.05 9.36
N LEU A 32 -2.29 10.55 8.19
CA LEU A 32 -2.27 11.31 6.94
C LEU A 32 -3.41 10.85 6.04
N SER A 33 -4.49 11.62 6.01
CA SER A 33 -5.62 11.42 5.10
C SER A 33 -5.33 11.98 3.70
N LYS A 34 -6.06 11.51 2.68
CA LYS A 34 -5.96 11.96 1.28
C LYS A 34 -4.61 11.71 0.61
N ALA A 35 -3.75 10.87 1.18
CA ALA A 35 -2.57 10.39 0.47
C ALA A 35 -3.01 9.44 -0.63
N TYR A 36 -2.53 9.66 -1.86
CA TYR A 36 -2.83 8.81 -3.00
C TYR A 36 -2.13 7.46 -2.84
N VAL A 37 -2.86 6.37 -3.05
CA VAL A 37 -2.36 5.00 -3.01
C VAL A 37 -2.61 4.34 -4.35
N LYS A 38 -1.56 3.77 -4.94
CA LYS A 38 -1.64 2.98 -6.18
C LYS A 38 -1.07 1.58 -5.94
N VAL A 39 -1.83 0.57 -6.33
CA VAL A 39 -1.53 -0.83 -6.06
C VAL A 39 -1.45 -1.60 -7.38
N TYR A 40 -0.36 -2.36 -7.52
CA TYR A 40 -0.19 -3.36 -8.56
C TYR A 40 -0.14 -4.74 -7.92
N SER A 41 -0.63 -5.74 -8.64
CA SER A 41 -0.50 -7.14 -8.25
C SER A 41 0.38 -7.88 -9.24
N LYS A 42 1.20 -8.78 -8.72
CA LYS A 42 1.93 -9.76 -9.51
C LYS A 42 1.23 -11.10 -9.34
N THR A 43 0.84 -11.73 -10.43
CA THR A 43 0.21 -13.06 -10.41
C THR A 43 1.25 -14.17 -10.30
N LYS A 44 0.81 -15.38 -9.92
CA LYS A 44 1.66 -16.59 -9.89
C LYS A 44 2.30 -16.89 -11.26
N ASN A 45 1.63 -16.52 -12.34
CA ASN A 45 2.14 -16.62 -13.73
C ASN A 45 3.09 -15.47 -14.10
N LYS A 46 3.56 -14.69 -13.11
CA LYS A 46 4.49 -13.57 -13.25
C LYS A 46 3.96 -12.37 -14.05
N ALA A 47 2.68 -12.35 -14.42
CA ALA A 47 2.05 -11.17 -15.00
C ALA A 47 1.91 -10.08 -13.93
N VAL A 48 2.13 -8.81 -14.32
CA VAL A 48 1.93 -7.65 -13.46
C VAL A 48 0.76 -6.85 -14.00
N GLN A 49 -0.19 -6.52 -13.13
CA GLN A 49 -1.39 -5.79 -13.51
C GLN A 49 -1.74 -4.71 -12.48
N PHE A 50 -2.44 -3.69 -12.95
CA PHE A 50 -3.08 -2.74 -12.05
C PHE A 50 -4.10 -3.47 -11.18
N HIS A 51 -4.04 -3.26 -9.87
CA HIS A 51 -4.95 -3.89 -8.92
C HIS A 51 -6.04 -2.90 -8.49
N LYS A 52 -5.64 -1.79 -7.87
CA LYS A 52 -6.54 -0.69 -7.49
C LYS A 52 -5.74 0.56 -7.13
N ASP A 53 -6.45 1.67 -7.02
CA ASP A 53 -5.95 2.88 -6.40
C ASP A 53 -7.02 3.56 -5.55
N GLY A 54 -6.65 4.66 -4.90
CA GLY A 54 -7.54 5.49 -4.12
C GLY A 54 -6.78 6.38 -3.16
N TYR A 55 -7.44 6.77 -2.07
CA TYR A 55 -6.88 7.70 -1.10
C TYR A 55 -7.05 7.17 0.32
N THR A 56 -6.10 7.50 1.20
CA THR A 56 -6.23 7.20 2.63
C THR A 56 -7.41 7.96 3.25
N ASP A 57 -8.14 7.30 4.15
CA ASP A 57 -9.26 7.89 4.88
C ASP A 57 -8.81 8.87 6.00
N LEU A 58 -9.75 9.40 6.78
CA LEU A 58 -9.47 10.31 7.92
C LEU A 58 -8.54 9.71 8.99
N ARG A 59 -8.40 8.39 9.03
CA ARG A 59 -7.55 7.64 9.96
C ARG A 59 -6.20 7.28 9.33
N GLY A 60 -5.93 7.76 8.11
CA GLY A 60 -4.75 7.42 7.32
C GLY A 60 -4.78 5.98 6.79
N CYS A 61 -5.95 5.33 6.80
CA CYS A 61 -6.07 3.93 6.42
C CYS A 61 -6.46 3.75 4.96
N PHE A 62 -6.01 2.66 4.34
CA PHE A 62 -6.44 2.24 3.01
C PHE A 62 -6.45 0.72 2.91
N ASP A 63 -7.51 0.16 2.34
CA ASP A 63 -7.61 -1.26 2.00
C ASP A 63 -7.02 -1.48 0.60
N TYR A 64 -5.85 -2.13 0.55
CA TYR A 64 -5.12 -2.37 -0.69
C TYR A 64 -5.48 -3.70 -1.38
N VAL A 65 -6.31 -4.54 -0.75
CA VAL A 65 -6.61 -5.90 -1.24
C VAL A 65 -8.00 -6.00 -1.81
N SER A 66 -9.03 -5.53 -1.10
CA SER A 66 -10.43 -5.81 -1.43
C SER A 66 -10.81 -5.24 -2.79
N LEU A 67 -11.37 -6.12 -3.63
CA LEU A 67 -12.03 -5.85 -4.90
C LEU A 67 -13.31 -6.68 -4.94
N ASN A 68 -14.27 -6.28 -5.77
CA ASN A 68 -15.52 -7.04 -5.99
C ASN A 68 -15.31 -8.34 -6.81
N THR A 69 -14.07 -8.79 -7.00
CA THR A 69 -13.69 -9.90 -7.88
C THR A 69 -12.86 -10.95 -7.12
N GLU A 70 -13.12 -12.24 -7.34
CA GLU A 70 -12.47 -13.36 -6.64
C GLU A 70 -11.04 -13.70 -7.14
N GLN A 71 -10.22 -12.71 -7.52
CA GLN A 71 -8.92 -12.97 -8.15
C GLN A 71 -7.74 -13.16 -7.16
N LEU A 72 -7.98 -13.08 -5.84
CA LEU A 72 -6.92 -13.12 -4.83
C LEU A 72 -6.08 -14.41 -4.90
N ASP A 73 -6.69 -15.54 -5.24
CA ASP A 73 -6.01 -16.84 -5.30
C ASP A 73 -4.93 -16.92 -6.40
N THR A 74 -4.98 -16.01 -7.37
CA THR A 74 -4.01 -15.93 -8.47
C THR A 74 -2.83 -15.00 -8.17
N ILE A 75 -2.91 -14.20 -7.10
CA ILE A 75 -1.91 -13.19 -6.75
C ILE A 75 -0.77 -13.83 -5.97
N GLU A 76 0.46 -13.45 -6.30
CA GLU A 76 1.70 -13.81 -5.59
C GLU A 76 2.11 -12.71 -4.61
N LYS A 77 2.06 -11.45 -5.04
CA LYS A 77 2.42 -10.29 -4.20
C LYS A 77 1.82 -8.98 -4.70
N PHE A 78 1.79 -7.98 -3.84
CA PHE A 78 1.41 -6.61 -4.16
C PHE A 78 2.62 -5.68 -4.16
N ALA A 79 2.58 -4.66 -5.01
CA ALA A 79 3.45 -3.49 -4.98
C ALA A 79 2.59 -2.24 -4.77
N ILE A 80 2.89 -1.48 -3.72
CA ILE A 80 2.10 -0.36 -3.25
C ILE A 80 2.96 0.90 -3.32
N LEU A 81 2.46 1.92 -4.00
CA LEU A 81 2.99 3.28 -4.01
C LEU A 81 2.04 4.17 -3.21
N VAL A 82 2.58 4.94 -2.27
CA VAL A 82 1.84 5.96 -1.52
C VAL A 82 2.49 7.30 -1.75
N ILE A 83 1.70 8.32 -2.09
CA ILE A 83 2.14 9.69 -2.35
C ILE A 83 1.31 10.66 -1.51
N ASP A 84 2.02 11.50 -0.75
CA ASP A 84 1.47 12.66 -0.07
C ASP A 84 2.15 13.91 -0.64
N GLU A 85 1.35 14.90 -1.04
CA GLU A 85 1.85 16.12 -1.72
C GLU A 85 2.85 16.90 -0.87
N LYS A 86 2.74 16.83 0.46
CA LYS A 86 3.56 17.62 1.38
C LYS A 86 4.70 16.82 2.00
N TYR A 87 4.46 15.54 2.30
CA TYR A 87 5.38 14.72 3.08
C TYR A 87 6.16 13.69 2.25
N GLY A 88 5.90 13.59 0.94
CA GLY A 88 6.68 12.82 -0.02
C GLY A 88 6.01 11.51 -0.44
N ALA A 89 6.81 10.55 -0.91
CA ALA A 89 6.31 9.26 -1.40
C ALA A 89 7.08 8.09 -0.81
N ILE A 90 6.43 6.93 -0.73
CA ILE A 90 7.01 5.67 -0.27
C ILE A 90 6.46 4.49 -1.06
N THR A 91 7.31 3.50 -1.34
CA THR A 91 6.89 2.22 -1.89
C THR A 91 7.09 1.06 -0.91
N ARG A 92 6.18 0.09 -0.97
CA ARG A 92 6.24 -1.17 -0.21
C ARG A 92 5.75 -2.34 -1.06
N GLU A 93 6.37 -3.50 -0.85
CA GLU A 93 5.80 -4.77 -1.29
C GLU A 93 5.04 -5.39 -0.11
N ALA A 94 3.97 -6.13 -0.41
CA ALA A 94 3.18 -6.84 0.57
C ALA A 94 2.77 -8.22 0.07
N GLY A 95 2.72 -9.20 0.97
CA GLY A 95 2.16 -10.52 0.71
C GLY A 95 0.63 -10.49 0.54
N VAL A 96 0.08 -11.63 0.11
CA VAL A 96 -1.37 -11.87 0.12
C VAL A 96 -1.81 -12.16 1.56
N PRO A 97 -2.91 -11.53 2.06
CA PRO A 97 -3.45 -11.86 3.38
C PRO A 97 -3.74 -13.35 3.50
N LYS A 98 -3.36 -13.95 4.64
CA LYS A 98 -3.74 -15.32 4.95
C LYS A 98 -5.22 -15.33 5.37
N ARG A 99 -6.02 -16.21 4.77
CA ARG A 99 -7.37 -16.53 5.26
C ARG A 99 -7.30 -17.16 6.64
#